data_AF-A0A661C4X5-F1
#
_entry.id   AF-A0A661C4X5-F1
#
_cell.length_a   1.000
_cell.length_b   1.000
_cell.length_c   1.000
_cell.angle_alpha   90.00
_cell.angle_beta   90.00
_cell.angle_gamma   90.00
#
_symmetry.space_group_name_H-M   'P 1'
#
loop_
_entity.id
_entity.type
_entity.pdbx_description
1 polymer ?
#
loop_
_entity_poly.entity_id
_entity_poly.type
_entity_poly.pdbx_seq_one_letter_code
_entity_poly.pdbx_strand_id
1 'polypeptide(L)'
;MLAWPALSLLKKQYPDSTITVLIPSYTKPIAEVCPSIDNIIIDDQHKGTIADALHLSKKLNQYDFDASISLYSEMRTSLALWLSRIPRRIGPATKLAQLFLNKKLKQKRSSSQKPEYEYNLDLIRHFISLNTDTAVDTPQPPYLQFDALEITTLRKNYTNENNIDASKKLIF
;
A
#
# COMPACT_ATOMS: atom_id res chain seq x y z
N MET A 1 -2.03 -6.70 7.66
CA MET A 1 -1.22 -5.80 6.79
C MET A 1 -1.82 -4.40 6.76
N LEU A 2 -1.04 -3.35 7.03
CA LEU A 2 -1.55 -2.00 7.34
C LEU A 2 -1.86 -1.13 6.10
N ALA A 3 -1.37 -1.50 4.92
CA ALA A 3 -1.58 -0.75 3.68
C ALA A 3 -2.87 -1.15 2.95
N TRP A 4 -3.33 -2.39 3.10
CA TRP A 4 -4.44 -2.93 2.30
C TRP A 4 -5.77 -2.21 2.45
N PRO A 5 -6.19 -1.75 3.64
CA PRO A 5 -7.41 -0.94 3.75
C PRO A 5 -7.34 0.31 2.86
N ALA A 6 -6.18 0.96 2.79
CA ALA A 6 -5.96 2.14 1.96
C ALA A 6 -6.01 1.81 0.46
N LEU A 7 -5.32 0.74 0.04
CA LEU A 7 -5.34 0.29 -1.36
C LEU A 7 -6.76 -0.14 -1.79
N SER A 8 -7.46 -0.84 -0.90
CA SER A 8 -8.83 -1.30 -1.14
C SER A 8 -9.82 -0.14 -1.24
N LEU A 9 -9.71 0.87 -0.37
CA LEU A 9 -10.49 2.09 -0.49
C LEU A 9 -10.18 2.81 -1.81
N LEU A 10 -8.91 2.94 -2.20
CA LEU A 10 -8.52 3.61 -3.43
C LEU A 10 -9.08 2.89 -4.66
N LYS A 11 -8.96 1.56 -4.72
CA LYS A 11 -9.50 0.73 -5.81
C LYS A 11 -11.02 0.79 -5.88
N LYS A 12 -11.72 0.76 -4.73
CA LYS A 12 -13.18 0.90 -4.69
C LYS A 12 -13.64 2.30 -5.14
N GLN A 13 -12.91 3.34 -4.76
CA GLN A 13 -13.21 4.72 -5.14
C GLN A 13 -13.01 4.95 -6.65
N TYR A 14 -11.92 4.42 -7.20
CA TYR A 14 -11.54 4.57 -8.60
C TYR A 14 -11.31 3.18 -9.23
N PRO A 15 -12.38 2.47 -9.65
CA PRO A 15 -12.28 1.10 -10.15
C PRO A 15 -11.35 0.93 -11.36
N ASP A 16 -11.33 1.92 -12.25
CA ASP A 16 -10.51 1.92 -13.47
C ASP A 16 -9.05 2.36 -13.21
N SER A 17 -8.70 2.71 -11.96
CA SER A 17 -7.33 3.10 -11.63
C SER A 17 -6.38 1.90 -11.66
N THR A 18 -5.15 2.14 -12.12
CA THR A 18 -4.04 1.19 -11.97
C THR A 18 -3.22 1.55 -10.73
N ILE A 19 -3.15 0.62 -9.78
CA ILE A 19 -2.43 0.72 -8.52
C ILE A 19 -1.14 -0.09 -8.65
N THR A 20 -0.04 0.64 -8.81
CA THR A 20 1.32 0.07 -8.74
C THR A 20 1.92 0.33 -7.37
N VAL A 21 2.46 -0.70 -6.72
CA VAL A 21 3.18 -0.55 -5.45
C VAL A 21 4.69 -0.58 -5.66
N LEU A 22 5.41 0.30 -4.96
CA LEU A 22 6.87 0.28 -4.84
C LEU A 22 7.22 -0.35 -3.48
N ILE A 23 7.82 -1.54 -3.49
CA ILE A 23 8.03 -2.34 -2.28
C ILE A 23 9.38 -3.06 -2.29
N PRO A 24 9.99 -3.36 -1.14
CA PRO A 24 11.18 -4.20 -1.09
C PRO A 24 10.86 -5.65 -1.50
N SER A 25 11.86 -6.35 -2.06
CA SER A 25 11.72 -7.70 -2.62
C SER A 25 11.07 -8.72 -1.68
N TYR A 26 11.41 -8.68 -0.39
CA TYR A 26 10.89 -9.62 0.60
C TYR A 26 9.38 -9.50 0.86
N THR A 27 8.76 -8.37 0.50
CA THR A 27 7.30 -8.18 0.64
C THR A 27 6.52 -8.50 -0.63
N LYS A 28 7.21 -8.85 -1.72
CA LYS A 28 6.59 -9.19 -3.02
C LYS A 28 5.51 -10.26 -2.90
N PRO A 29 5.72 -11.42 -2.22
CA PRO A 29 4.68 -12.46 -2.16
C PRO A 29 3.39 -11.98 -1.53
N ILE A 30 3.48 -11.07 -0.55
CA ILE A 30 2.31 -10.50 0.10
C ILE A 30 1.61 -9.52 -0.85
N ALA A 31 2.34 -8.70 -1.61
CA ALA A 31 1.72 -7.80 -2.58
C ALA A 31 1.02 -8.55 -3.73
N GLU A 32 1.57 -9.68 -4.18
CA GLU A 32 1.00 -10.50 -5.25
C GLU A 32 -0.38 -11.08 -4.89
N VAL A 33 -0.64 -11.33 -3.61
CA VAL A 33 -1.94 -11.83 -3.14
C VAL A 33 -2.93 -10.71 -2.76
N CYS A 34 -2.57 -9.44 -2.95
CA CYS A 34 -3.46 -8.32 -2.66
C CYS A 34 -4.39 -8.04 -3.85
N PRO A 35 -5.72 -8.15 -3.69
CA PRO A 35 -6.65 -7.95 -4.82
C PRO A 35 -6.73 -6.51 -5.31
N SER A 36 -6.14 -5.55 -4.59
CA SER A 36 -6.18 -4.13 -4.93
C SER A 36 -4.88 -3.64 -5.58
N ILE A 37 -3.91 -4.52 -5.84
CA ILE A 37 -2.62 -4.20 -6.47
C ILE A 37 -2.62 -4.79 -7.89
N ASP A 38 -2.36 -3.96 -8.90
CA ASP A 38 -2.28 -4.42 -10.29
C ASP A 38 -0.83 -4.69 -10.71
N ASN A 39 0.11 -3.87 -10.22
CA ASN A 39 1.51 -3.96 -10.60
C ASN A 39 2.44 -3.80 -9.40
N ILE A 40 3.62 -4.41 -9.49
CA ILE A 40 4.65 -4.36 -8.45
C ILE A 40 5.95 -3.88 -9.06
N ILE A 41 6.50 -2.80 -8.51
CA ILE A 41 7.86 -2.35 -8.75
C ILE A 41 8.68 -2.74 -7.52
N ILE A 42 9.71 -3.55 -7.72
CA ILE A 42 10.65 -3.89 -6.64
C ILE A 42 11.60 -2.72 -6.40
N ASP A 43 11.73 -2.35 -5.14
CA ASP A 43 12.68 -1.36 -4.66
C ASP A 43 14.02 -2.04 -4.33
N ASP A 44 14.85 -2.16 -5.36
CA ASP A 44 16.24 -2.61 -5.26
C ASP A 44 17.11 -1.45 -4.78
N GLN A 45 17.32 -1.37 -3.45
CA GLN A 45 18.14 -0.31 -2.85
C GLN A 45 19.62 -0.44 -3.25
N HIS A 46 20.22 0.66 -3.68
CA HIS A 46 21.64 0.78 -4.03
C HIS A 46 22.41 1.65 -3.02
N LYS A 47 23.75 1.60 -3.11
CA LYS A 47 24.62 2.45 -2.28
C LYS A 47 24.50 3.93 -2.69
N GLY A 48 24.39 4.79 -1.68
CA GLY A 48 24.39 6.24 -1.83
C GLY A 48 23.00 6.82 -2.15
N THR A 49 22.48 7.65 -1.24
CA THR A 49 21.08 8.15 -1.28
C THR A 49 20.70 8.82 -2.61
N ILE A 50 21.56 9.68 -3.16
CA ILE A 50 21.26 10.45 -4.38
C ILE A 50 21.36 9.56 -5.62
N ALA A 51 22.41 8.73 -5.72
CA ALA A 51 22.60 7.82 -6.85
C ALA A 51 21.47 6.78 -6.90
N ASP A 52 21.07 6.24 -5.74
CA ASP A 52 19.96 5.31 -5.63
C ASP A 52 18.62 5.97 -5.97
N ALA A 53 18.38 7.21 -5.50
CA ALA A 53 17.18 7.95 -5.87
C ALA A 53 17.10 8.23 -7.39
N LEU A 54 18.23 8.52 -8.03
CA LEU A 54 18.30 8.71 -9.49
C LEU A 54 18.05 7.40 -10.24
N HIS A 55 18.62 6.29 -9.76
CA HIS A 55 18.37 4.96 -10.32
C HIS A 55 16.88 4.60 -10.24
N LEU A 56 16.29 4.73 -9.05
CA LEU A 56 14.86 4.50 -8.84
C LEU A 56 14.02 5.44 -9.71
N SER A 57 14.41 6.71 -9.84
CA SER A 57 13.67 7.65 -10.69
C SER A 57 13.66 7.24 -12.16
N LYS A 58 14.78 6.73 -12.70
CA LYS A 58 14.82 6.20 -14.08
C LYS A 58 13.86 5.03 -14.26
N LYS A 59 13.74 4.15 -13.25
CA LYS A 59 12.79 3.04 -13.25
C LYS A 59 11.35 3.53 -13.23
N LEU A 60 11.03 4.51 -12.39
CA LEU A 60 9.70 5.09 -12.29
C LEU A 60 9.28 5.87 -13.54
N ASN A 61 10.22 6.51 -14.24
CA ASN A 61 9.96 7.23 -15.50
C ASN A 61 9.59 6.32 -16.68
N GLN A 62 9.65 4.99 -16.52
CA GLN A 62 9.10 4.04 -17.49
C GLN A 62 7.56 3.95 -17.42
N TYR A 63 6.95 4.64 -16.47
CA TYR A 63 5.52 4.65 -16.18
C TYR A 63 5.01 6.08 -16.16
N ASP A 64 3.76 6.27 -16.58
CA ASP A 64 3.08 7.57 -16.59
C ASP A 64 2.17 7.73 -15.36
N PHE A 65 2.78 7.84 -14.17
CA PHE A 65 2.00 7.98 -12.93
C PHE A 65 1.35 9.37 -12.80
N ASP A 66 0.02 9.42 -12.68
CA ASP A 66 -0.72 10.66 -12.38
C ASP A 66 -0.56 11.15 -10.94
N ALA A 67 -0.25 10.22 -10.03
CA ALA A 67 -0.09 10.50 -8.62
C ALA A 67 0.79 9.44 -7.94
N SER A 68 1.51 9.86 -6.90
CA SER A 68 2.17 8.97 -5.95
C SER A 68 1.65 9.26 -4.54
N ILE A 69 1.30 8.21 -3.79
CA ILE A 69 0.87 8.32 -2.40
C ILE A 69 1.88 7.59 -1.50
N SER A 70 2.68 8.33 -0.75
CA SER A 70 3.66 7.77 0.17
C SER A 70 3.00 7.47 1.52
N LEU A 71 2.74 6.18 1.81
CA LEU A 71 2.24 5.75 3.12
C LEU A 71 3.31 5.89 4.23
N TYR A 72 4.58 5.93 3.82
CA TYR A 72 5.72 6.22 4.66
C TYR A 72 6.72 7.07 3.88
N SER A 73 7.11 8.21 4.45
CA SER A 73 8.02 9.15 3.79
C SER A 73 9.46 8.91 4.20
N GLU A 74 10.29 8.47 3.26
CA GLU A 74 11.74 8.48 3.39
C GLU A 74 12.37 9.48 2.43
N MET A 75 13.55 10.00 2.78
CA MET A 75 14.23 11.00 1.98
C MET A 75 14.52 10.48 0.57
N ARG A 76 15.04 9.24 0.47
CA ARG A 76 15.45 8.62 -0.79
C ARG A 76 14.26 8.40 -1.73
N THR A 77 13.20 7.75 -1.26
CA THR A 77 11.99 7.49 -2.07
C THR A 77 11.32 8.81 -2.48
N SER A 78 11.20 9.77 -1.56
CA SER A 78 10.56 11.05 -1.87
C SER A 78 11.36 11.85 -2.90
N LEU A 79 12.70 11.83 -2.83
CA LEU A 79 13.56 12.42 -3.85
C LEU A 79 13.37 11.74 -5.20
N ALA A 80 13.33 10.40 -5.26
CA ALA A 80 13.10 9.67 -6.50
C ALA A 80 11.75 9.99 -7.15
N LEU A 81 10.67 10.06 -6.35
CA LEU A 81 9.33 10.44 -6.81
C LEU A 81 9.31 11.86 -7.39
N TRP A 82 10.04 12.79 -6.76
CA TRP A 82 10.19 14.16 -7.27
C TRP A 82 11.02 14.24 -8.56
N LEU A 83 12.15 13.54 -8.62
CA LEU A 83 12.98 13.43 -9.83
C LEU A 83 12.22 12.80 -11.01
N SER A 84 11.25 11.94 -10.71
CA SER A 84 10.38 11.30 -11.72
C SER A 84 9.25 12.19 -12.22
N ARG A 85 9.19 13.45 -11.77
CA ARG A 85 8.22 14.46 -12.22
C ARG A 85 6.73 14.06 -12.09
N ILE A 86 6.41 13.11 -11.20
CA ILE A 86 5.03 12.71 -10.91
C ILE A 86 4.25 13.95 -10.43
N PRO A 87 3.15 14.35 -11.08
CA PRO A 87 2.56 15.68 -10.88
C PRO A 87 1.93 15.86 -9.51
N ARG A 88 1.33 14.81 -8.94
CA ARG A 88 0.74 14.82 -7.58
C ARG A 88 1.52 13.88 -6.66
N ARG A 89 2.20 14.42 -5.66
CA ARG A 89 2.99 13.64 -4.68
C ARG A 89 2.44 13.87 -3.28
N ILE A 90 1.64 12.92 -2.83
CA ILE A 90 0.87 12.92 -1.59
C ILE A 90 1.67 12.19 -0.50
N GLY A 91 1.71 12.73 0.72
CA GLY A 91 2.25 11.99 1.87
C GLY A 91 2.21 12.75 3.21
N PRO A 92 2.66 12.12 4.30
CA PRO A 92 2.74 12.73 5.62
C PRO A 92 3.68 13.94 5.70
N ALA A 93 3.23 15.00 6.37
CA ALA A 93 3.96 16.26 6.60
C ALA A 93 4.86 16.21 7.86
N THR A 94 5.65 15.15 8.05
CA THR A 94 6.29 14.87 9.36
C THR A 94 7.82 14.83 9.36
N LYS A 95 8.47 14.64 8.20
CA LYS A 95 9.94 14.51 8.07
C LYS A 95 10.49 15.48 7.03
N LEU A 96 11.82 15.64 6.94
CA LEU A 96 12.47 16.45 5.90
C LEU A 96 12.11 16.01 4.46
N ALA A 97 11.83 14.72 4.28
CA ALA A 97 11.36 14.14 3.03
C ALA A 97 10.12 14.85 2.44
N GLN A 98 9.32 15.52 3.28
CA GLN A 98 8.13 16.27 2.85
C GLN A 98 8.44 17.44 1.90
N LEU A 99 9.70 17.88 1.80
CA LEU A 99 10.11 18.92 0.83
C LEU A 99 9.89 18.48 -0.61
N PHE A 100 9.95 17.17 -0.87
CA PHE A 100 9.73 16.59 -2.19
C PHE A 100 8.26 16.31 -2.51
N LEU A 101 7.37 16.42 -1.51
CA LEU A 101 5.93 16.28 -1.66
C LEU A 101 5.29 17.63 -1.99
N ASN A 102 4.25 17.65 -2.83
CA ASN A 102 3.49 18.87 -3.14
C ASN A 102 2.05 18.85 -2.61
N LYS A 103 1.57 17.70 -2.14
CA LYS A 103 0.28 17.54 -1.45
C LYS A 103 0.57 16.84 -0.12
N LYS A 104 0.27 17.47 1.02
CA LYS A 104 0.78 17.03 2.32
C LYS A 104 -0.35 16.92 3.32
N LEU A 105 -0.35 15.85 4.11
CA LEU A 105 -1.28 15.66 5.21
C LEU A 105 -0.51 15.65 6.54
N LYS A 106 -0.90 16.52 7.47
CA LYS A 106 -0.31 16.52 8.82
C LYS A 106 -0.86 15.34 9.62
N GLN A 107 0.02 14.46 10.07
CA GLN A 107 -0.32 13.30 10.89
C GLN A 107 0.61 13.23 12.10
N LYS A 108 0.09 13.03 13.31
CA LYS A 108 0.90 12.82 14.52
C LYS A 108 0.90 11.34 14.91
N ARG A 109 1.56 10.50 14.09
CA ARG A 109 1.57 9.03 14.30
C ARG A 109 2.21 8.62 15.64
N SER A 110 3.17 9.39 16.16
CA SER A 110 3.78 9.15 17.49
C SER A 110 2.83 9.36 18.67
N SER A 111 1.70 10.03 18.46
CA SER A 111 0.68 10.23 19.51
C SER A 111 -0.27 9.03 19.64
N SER A 112 -0.15 8.00 18.77
CA SER A 112 -0.93 6.75 18.83
C SER A 112 -2.44 6.94 19.00
N GLN A 113 -3.00 8.04 18.45
CA GLN A 113 -4.40 8.40 18.62
C GLN A 113 -5.37 7.44 17.91
N LYS A 114 -4.86 6.64 16.97
CA LYS A 114 -5.61 5.63 16.22
C LYS A 114 -4.66 4.57 15.63
N PRO A 115 -5.19 3.39 15.23
CA PRO A 115 -4.39 2.36 14.59
C PRO A 115 -3.66 2.83 13.32
N GLU A 116 -2.50 2.24 13.04
CA GLU A 116 -1.62 2.69 11.95
C GLU A 116 -2.29 2.64 10.56
N TYR A 117 -3.18 1.67 10.33
CA TYR A 117 -3.91 1.55 9.07
C TYR A 117 -4.87 2.73 8.83
N GLU A 118 -5.40 3.36 9.89
CA GLU A 118 -6.29 4.51 9.76
C GLU A 118 -5.55 5.75 9.28
N TYR A 119 -4.29 5.93 9.65
CA TYR A 119 -3.47 6.99 9.06
C TYR A 119 -3.23 6.77 7.57
N ASN A 120 -3.14 5.52 7.11
CA ASN A 120 -3.04 5.24 5.68
C ASN A 120 -4.37 5.54 4.96
N LEU A 121 -5.51 5.22 5.58
CA LEU A 121 -6.83 5.60 5.05
C LEU A 121 -7.00 7.12 4.94
N ASP A 122 -6.52 7.90 5.91
CA ASP A 122 -6.60 9.36 5.82
C ASP A 122 -5.85 9.92 4.61
N LEU A 123 -4.70 9.35 4.24
CA LEU A 123 -3.95 9.80 3.07
C LEU A 123 -4.75 9.58 1.79
N ILE A 124 -5.46 8.45 1.70
CA ILE A 124 -6.35 8.16 0.57
C ILE A 124 -7.54 9.11 0.58
N ARG A 125 -8.22 9.30 1.72
CA ARG A 125 -9.32 10.26 1.84
C ARG A 125 -8.89 11.69 1.49
N HIS A 126 -7.68 12.08 1.87
CA HIS A 126 -7.10 13.35 1.50
C HIS A 126 -6.86 13.45 -0.01
N PHE A 127 -6.33 12.40 -0.65
CA PHE A 127 -6.18 12.35 -2.10
C PHE A 127 -7.53 12.47 -2.82
N ILE A 128 -8.55 11.75 -2.35
CA ILE A 128 -9.93 11.81 -2.89
C ILE A 128 -10.49 13.24 -2.79
N SER A 129 -10.34 13.88 -1.62
CA SER A 129 -10.77 15.28 -1.42
C SER A 129 -10.02 16.27 -2.32
N LEU A 130 -8.74 16.04 -2.60
CA LEU A 130 -7.96 16.86 -3.53
C LEU A 130 -8.46 16.75 -4.98
N ASN A 131 -9.20 15.69 -5.31
CA ASN A 131 -9.88 15.49 -6.58
C ASN A 131 -11.33 16.00 -6.57
N THR A 132 -11.73 16.75 -5.52
CA THR A 132 -13.09 17.26 -5.31
C THR A 132 -14.17 16.19 -5.15
N ASP A 133 -13.75 14.96 -4.83
CA ASP A 133 -14.65 13.83 -4.60
C ASP A 133 -14.94 13.64 -3.10
N THR A 134 -16.04 12.93 -2.80
CA THR A 134 -16.34 12.43 -1.46
C THR A 134 -15.96 10.95 -1.37
N ALA A 135 -15.23 10.58 -0.33
CA ALA A 135 -14.79 9.21 -0.14
C ALA A 135 -15.96 8.26 0.10
N VAL A 136 -16.00 7.15 -0.64
CA VAL A 136 -16.92 6.04 -0.39
C VAL A 136 -16.56 5.30 0.90
N ASP A 137 -17.49 4.47 1.37
CA ASP A 137 -17.25 3.61 2.53
C ASP A 137 -16.07 2.67 2.31
N THR A 138 -15.17 2.63 3.29
CA THR A 138 -14.03 1.72 3.30
C THR A 138 -14.51 0.26 3.27
N PRO A 139 -13.99 -0.57 2.34
CA PRO A 139 -14.26 -2.01 2.33
C PRO A 139 -13.93 -2.63 3.69
N GLN A 140 -14.76 -3.56 4.15
CA GLN A 140 -14.54 -4.24 5.42
C GLN A 140 -13.62 -5.44 5.24
N PRO A 141 -12.85 -5.83 6.28
CA PRO A 141 -12.08 -7.07 6.24
C PRO A 141 -13.00 -8.30 6.09
N PRO A 142 -12.49 -9.44 5.62
CA PRO A 142 -11.09 -9.71 5.30
C PRO A 142 -10.67 -9.19 3.92
N TYR A 143 -9.51 -8.52 3.87
CA TYR A 143 -8.91 -8.02 2.63
C TYR A 143 -8.10 -9.08 1.88
N LEU A 144 -7.67 -10.13 2.58
CA LEU A 144 -7.05 -11.32 2.00
C LEU A 144 -8.11 -12.40 1.85
N GLN A 145 -8.29 -12.85 0.63
CA GLN A 145 -9.26 -13.86 0.26
C GLN A 145 -8.53 -14.93 -0.53
N PHE A 146 -8.90 -16.17 -0.27
CA PHE A 146 -8.44 -17.34 -1.03
C PHE A 146 -9.66 -18.01 -1.64
N ASP A 147 -9.42 -18.90 -2.59
CA ASP A 147 -10.48 -19.69 -3.18
C ASP A 147 -11.21 -20.54 -2.10
N ALA A 148 -12.54 -20.55 -2.13
CA ALA A 148 -13.33 -21.20 -1.10
C ALA A 148 -13.14 -22.73 -1.09
N LEU A 149 -12.91 -23.33 -2.26
CA LEU A 149 -12.66 -24.76 -2.41
C LEU A 149 -11.26 -25.13 -1.92
N GLU A 150 -10.26 -24.28 -2.18
CA GLU A 150 -8.92 -24.39 -1.60
C GLU A 150 -8.96 -24.36 -0.06
N ILE A 151 -9.64 -23.36 0.53
CA ILE A 151 -9.79 -23.25 2.00
C ILE A 151 -10.45 -24.52 2.58
N THR A 152 -11.52 -25.01 1.94
CA THR A 152 -12.26 -26.18 2.41
C THR A 152 -11.40 -27.45 2.35
N THR A 153 -10.61 -27.60 1.29
CA THR A 153 -9.70 -28.74 1.10
C THR A 153 -8.57 -28.73 2.12
N LEU A 154 -7.91 -27.57 2.30
CA LEU A 154 -6.84 -27.40 3.29
C LEU A 154 -7.33 -27.70 4.71
N ARG A 155 -8.51 -27.18 5.07
CA ARG A 155 -9.11 -27.45 6.38
C ARG A 155 -9.32 -28.95 6.59
N LYS A 156 -9.92 -29.64 5.62
CA LYS A 156 -10.18 -31.08 5.70
C LYS A 156 -8.89 -31.89 5.87
N ASN A 157 -7.87 -31.58 5.08
CA ASN A 157 -6.57 -32.27 5.15
C ASN A 157 -5.93 -32.05 6.53
N TYR A 158 -5.85 -30.81 6.99
CA TYR A 158 -5.29 -30.45 8.29
C TYR A 158 -6.01 -31.15 9.45
N THR A 159 -7.35 -31.18 9.44
CA THR A 159 -8.12 -31.88 10.48
C THR A 159 -7.88 -33.38 10.48
N ASN A 160 -7.80 -34.00 9.30
CA ASN A 160 -7.56 -35.44 9.19
C ASN A 160 -6.15 -35.81 9.65
N GLU A 161 -5.14 -35.07 9.20
CA GLU A 161 -3.73 -35.31 9.56
C GLU A 161 -3.47 -35.20 11.07
N ASN A 162 -4.19 -34.30 11.74
CA ASN A 162 -4.01 -34.03 13.17
C ASN A 162 -5.07 -34.70 14.06
N ASN A 163 -5.93 -35.55 13.50
CA ASN A 163 -7.05 -36.19 14.20
C ASN A 163 -7.94 -35.18 14.97
N ILE A 164 -8.16 -34.02 14.37
CA ILE A 164 -9.02 -32.97 14.92
C ILE A 164 -10.44 -33.20 14.41
N ASP A 165 -11.40 -33.22 15.34
CA ASP A 165 -12.82 -33.23 15.00
C ASP A 165 -13.18 -32.01 14.13
N ALA A 166 -13.70 -32.28 12.93
CA ALA A 166 -14.03 -31.27 11.93
C ALA A 166 -15.07 -30.23 12.40
N SER A 167 -15.88 -30.58 13.41
CA SER A 167 -16.87 -29.68 14.02
C SER A 167 -16.21 -28.61 14.91
N LYS A 168 -14.96 -28.80 15.34
CA LYS A 168 -14.26 -27.87 16.20
C LYS A 168 -13.79 -26.63 15.43
N LYS A 169 -13.86 -25.49 16.10
CA LYS A 169 -13.32 -24.23 15.59
C LYS A 169 -11.79 -24.26 15.72
N LEU A 170 -11.09 -24.10 14.60
CA LEU A 170 -9.64 -23.89 14.59
C LEU A 170 -9.36 -22.43 14.98
N ILE A 171 -8.43 -22.23 15.91
CA ILE A 171 -7.95 -20.92 16.36
C ILE A 171 -6.43 -20.95 16.17
N PHE A 172 -5.88 -19.92 15.51
CA PHE A 172 -4.47 -19.76 15.20
C PHE A 172 -3.97 -18.45 15.81
#